data_AF-A0A174FV78-F1
#
_entry.id   AF-A0A174FV78-F1
#
_cell.length_a   1.000
_cell.length_b   1.000
_cell.length_c   1.000
_cell.angle_alpha   90.00
_cell.angle_beta   90.00
_cell.angle_gamma   90.00
#
_symmetry.space_group_name_H-M   'P 1'
#
loop_
_entity.id
_entity.type
_entity.pdbx_description
1 polymer ?
#
loop_
_entity_poly.entity_id
_entity_poly.type
_entity_poly.pdbx_seq_one_letter_code
_entity_poly.pdbx_strand_id
1 'polypeptide(L)'
;MNISYILCLFLAVFSSACDDDKTDENNAKQVTVTISPSDKVIVEGEGGDISFTVTPSDPAVELRYVSSVEWMKAAAGGGASWSVAANSSELSREGRIYILNKASLARLDTINVIQKSVNGEIQEHPTVSFTEADVPVSVPFAGNSYVTYPKGSTYIDNYTGKFKATWADETIVSSTYFYVGEAGDLNLAAVGSNETGNSVVRFKVQNKVYNITISGPTSKIYGIATIPVEKPGYIRVDMQGVSKSGKSFGDITGYRIGGQVALGTNHFVTEEKMNEGDKNCYFYRRGSSVHWFYTQPTGNAEYFYNEVLVTPENALNSTYYMMNGFSEGYMGIQQTTSGEHKVLFSVWSPYTTDDPEDIPEEKRVKVLRKGANVTIGEFGNEGSGGQSWLHYNWTAGTVYKALVRVKPDGNGSTVYTGYFYADGEWKLIASFSRPETNTWYKGAYSFLENFDPINSIYPRSVLYKNQWMRLASGEWKEITGAKFSCDDTGRSGLRYDYSGSVDQANGGFVLKSFGFTDDHTDYGTMFTRSSGGTAPDIDLDALENIPSVE
;
A
#
# COMPACT_ATOMS: atom_id res chain seq x y z
N MET A 1 30.11 -28.40 17.66
CA MET A 1 30.71 -29.69 17.27
C MET A 1 30.16 -30.05 15.90
N ASN A 2 31.02 -29.95 14.88
CA ASN A 2 30.96 -30.40 13.47
C ASN A 2 29.63 -30.28 12.70
N ILE A 3 29.51 -29.43 11.66
CA ILE A 3 30.26 -29.37 10.38
C ILE A 3 30.12 -30.65 9.57
N SER A 4 29.54 -30.54 8.37
CA SER A 4 29.96 -31.11 7.08
C SER A 4 28.74 -31.39 6.19
N TYR A 5 28.70 -31.23 4.87
CA TYR A 5 29.50 -30.59 3.81
C TYR A 5 28.61 -30.77 2.54
N ILE A 6 28.51 -29.83 1.59
CA ILE A 6 29.23 -29.74 0.30
C ILE A 6 28.65 -28.43 -0.31
N LEU A 7 29.30 -27.25 -0.46
CA LEU A 7 30.61 -26.79 -0.98
C LEU A 7 30.84 -27.21 -2.44
N CYS A 8 30.78 -26.32 -3.43
CA CYS A 8 31.88 -25.47 -3.95
C CYS A 8 31.44 -24.93 -5.34
N LEU A 9 31.88 -23.82 -5.94
CA LEU A 9 32.72 -22.62 -5.66
C LEU A 9 32.84 -21.94 -7.06
N PHE A 10 32.78 -20.61 -7.30
CA PHE A 10 33.81 -19.56 -7.13
C PHE A 10 33.14 -18.19 -7.51
N LEU A 11 33.13 -17.13 -6.67
CA LEU A 11 34.15 -16.06 -6.46
C LEU A 11 34.44 -15.19 -7.71
N ALA A 12 34.70 -13.89 -7.69
CA ALA A 12 34.68 -12.71 -6.79
C ALA A 12 35.02 -11.50 -7.71
N VAL A 13 34.80 -10.22 -7.40
CA VAL A 13 35.68 -9.33 -6.62
C VAL A 13 34.94 -7.99 -6.40
N PHE A 14 34.88 -7.51 -5.16
CA PHE A 14 34.76 -6.08 -4.82
C PHE A 14 35.95 -5.73 -3.92
N SER A 15 36.66 -4.65 -4.24
CA SER A 15 37.59 -3.97 -3.32
C SER A 15 37.21 -2.50 -3.23
N SER A 16 37.20 -1.98 -2.02
CA SER A 16 36.94 -0.60 -1.64
C SER A 16 38.02 0.37 -2.13
N ALA A 17 37.61 1.59 -2.47
CA ALA A 17 38.42 2.78 -2.26
C ALA A 17 37.49 3.99 -2.03
N CYS A 18 37.70 4.68 -0.90
CA CYS A 18 37.25 6.04 -0.69
C CYS A 18 37.96 6.97 -1.67
N ASP A 19 37.25 7.96 -2.21
CA ASP A 19 37.74 9.33 -2.33
C ASP A 19 36.56 10.30 -2.53
N ASP A 20 36.65 11.43 -1.82
CA ASP A 20 35.80 12.61 -1.98
C ASP A 20 36.00 13.24 -3.36
N ASP A 21 34.93 13.46 -4.13
CA ASP A 21 34.68 14.78 -4.74
C ASP A 21 33.28 14.86 -5.37
N LYS A 22 32.56 15.93 -5.00
CA LYS A 22 31.61 16.75 -5.77
C LYS A 22 30.54 16.08 -6.65
N THR A 23 29.30 16.35 -6.24
CA THR A 23 28.16 16.79 -7.08
C THR A 23 28.34 16.63 -8.59
N ASP A 24 27.59 15.70 -9.17
CA ASP A 24 26.86 15.95 -10.40
C ASP A 24 25.51 15.22 -10.33
N GLU A 25 24.45 16.00 -10.54
CA GLU A 25 23.10 15.50 -10.76
C GLU A 25 23.14 14.48 -11.90
N ASN A 26 22.67 13.26 -11.63
CA ASN A 26 22.53 12.18 -12.61
C ASN A 26 21.42 12.54 -13.64
N ASN A 27 21.70 13.51 -14.52
CA ASN A 27 21.00 13.70 -15.78
C ASN A 27 21.54 12.68 -16.79
N ALA A 28 21.34 11.39 -16.53
CA ALA A 28 21.53 10.36 -17.54
C ALA A 28 20.54 10.66 -18.67
N LYS A 29 21.05 11.12 -19.83
CA LYS A 29 20.23 11.35 -21.02
C LYS A 29 19.41 10.08 -21.30
N GLN A 30 18.08 10.20 -21.25
CA GLN A 30 17.18 9.11 -21.55
C GLN A 30 17.33 8.75 -23.04
N VAL A 31 17.82 7.54 -23.33
CA VAL A 31 17.98 7.04 -24.70
C VAL A 31 16.61 6.63 -25.23
N THR A 32 16.22 7.16 -26.39
CA THR A 32 15.01 6.74 -27.12
C THR A 32 15.39 6.01 -28.41
N VAL A 33 14.46 5.27 -29.02
CA VAL A 33 14.65 4.63 -30.33
C VAL A 33 13.53 5.04 -31.28
N THR A 34 13.81 5.02 -32.58
CA THR A 34 12.81 5.18 -33.64
C THR A 34 12.68 3.88 -34.42
N ILE A 35 11.45 3.39 -34.61
CA ILE A 35 11.14 2.14 -35.32
C ILE A 35 10.51 2.46 -36.66
N SER A 36 10.99 1.82 -37.73
CA SER A 36 10.46 1.92 -39.10
C SER A 36 10.21 0.54 -39.70
N PRO A 37 9.11 0.32 -40.46
CA PRO A 37 8.07 1.30 -40.80
C PRO A 37 7.04 1.54 -39.68
N SER A 38 6.93 0.63 -38.71
CA SER A 38 6.03 0.73 -37.56
C SER A 38 6.50 -0.18 -36.43
N ASP A 39 6.15 0.20 -35.20
CA ASP A 39 6.21 -0.60 -33.97
C ASP A 39 5.11 -1.69 -33.90
N LYS A 40 4.27 -1.81 -34.94
CA LYS A 40 3.25 -2.83 -35.09
C LYS A 40 3.39 -3.54 -36.44
N VAL A 41 3.47 -4.86 -36.39
CA VAL A 41 3.57 -5.73 -37.56
C VAL A 41 2.39 -6.70 -37.57
N ILE A 42 1.67 -6.77 -38.69
CA ILE A 42 0.59 -7.75 -38.90
C ILE A 42 1.12 -8.83 -39.84
N VAL A 43 0.97 -10.10 -39.45
CA VAL A 43 1.43 -11.28 -40.20
C VAL A 43 0.22 -12.16 -40.54
N GLU A 44 0.22 -12.74 -41.74
CA GLU A 44 -0.81 -13.70 -42.14
C GLU A 44 -0.73 -15.01 -41.33
N GLY A 45 -1.82 -15.78 -41.33
CA GLY A 45 -1.89 -17.06 -40.62
C GLY A 45 -0.81 -18.06 -41.06
N GLU A 46 -0.36 -18.00 -42.32
CA GLU A 46 0.72 -18.85 -42.84
C GLU A 46 2.10 -18.56 -42.22
N GLY A 47 2.27 -17.41 -41.57
CA GLY A 47 3.55 -16.94 -41.06
C GLY A 47 4.40 -16.29 -42.16
N GLY A 48 5.71 -16.16 -41.90
CA GLY A 48 6.65 -15.55 -42.84
C GLY A 48 7.74 -14.74 -42.13
N ASP A 49 8.62 -14.17 -42.93
CA ASP A 49 9.70 -13.32 -42.42
C ASP A 49 9.24 -11.86 -42.34
N ILE A 50 9.56 -11.22 -41.23
CA ILE A 50 9.31 -9.80 -40.99
C ILE A 50 10.65 -9.09 -40.80
N SER A 51 10.73 -7.83 -41.22
CA SER A 51 11.89 -6.99 -41.00
C SER A 51 11.52 -5.56 -40.65
N PHE A 52 12.38 -4.91 -39.90
CA PHE A 52 12.22 -3.53 -39.43
C PHE A 52 13.58 -2.84 -39.33
N THR A 53 13.59 -1.56 -39.02
CA THR A 53 14.80 -0.80 -38.70
C THR A 53 14.59 -0.09 -37.37
N VAL A 54 15.56 -0.19 -36.47
CA VAL A 54 15.56 0.52 -35.18
C VAL A 54 16.78 1.41 -35.11
N THR A 55 16.56 2.69 -34.85
CA THR A 55 17.63 3.70 -34.75
C THR A 55 17.61 4.33 -33.37
N PRO A 56 18.64 4.13 -32.52
CA PRO A 56 18.74 4.80 -31.23
C PRO A 56 19.10 6.28 -31.39
N SER A 57 18.61 7.12 -30.47
CA SER A 57 18.91 8.55 -30.41
C SER A 57 20.39 8.83 -30.17
N ASP A 58 21.09 7.87 -29.54
CA ASP A 58 22.54 7.83 -29.41
C ASP A 58 23.10 6.65 -30.24
N PRO A 59 23.84 6.92 -31.34
CA PRO A 59 24.42 5.89 -32.20
C PRO A 59 25.40 4.94 -31.50
N ALA A 60 25.93 5.32 -30.33
CA ALA A 60 26.84 4.46 -29.56
C ALA A 60 26.11 3.35 -28.80
N VAL A 61 24.78 3.42 -28.69
CA VAL A 61 23.98 2.41 -27.97
C VAL A 61 23.81 1.16 -28.82
N GLU A 62 24.42 0.07 -28.39
CA GLU A 62 24.16 -1.25 -28.97
C GLU A 62 22.80 -1.80 -28.51
N LEU A 63 22.03 -2.34 -29.46
CA LEU A 63 20.70 -2.90 -29.22
C LEU A 63 20.74 -4.43 -29.09
N ARG A 64 19.91 -4.95 -28.20
CA ARG A 64 19.61 -6.39 -28.08
C ARG A 64 18.12 -6.60 -28.31
N TYR A 65 17.77 -7.65 -29.06
CA TYR A 65 16.39 -8.01 -29.34
C TYR A 65 16.02 -9.33 -28.67
N VAL A 66 14.85 -9.39 -28.05
CA VAL A 66 14.36 -10.60 -27.35
C VAL A 66 12.89 -10.79 -27.69
N SER A 67 12.51 -12.00 -28.12
CA SER A 67 11.10 -12.34 -28.34
C SER A 67 10.41 -12.69 -27.02
N SER A 68 9.15 -12.31 -26.87
CA SER A 68 8.29 -12.78 -25.78
C SER A 68 7.70 -14.18 -26.01
N VAL A 69 7.86 -14.74 -27.21
CA VAL A 69 7.21 -15.97 -27.66
C VAL A 69 8.15 -16.87 -28.47
N GLU A 70 7.96 -18.18 -28.40
CA GLU A 70 8.83 -19.15 -29.10
C GLU A 70 8.55 -19.28 -30.60
N TRP A 71 7.37 -18.88 -31.05
CA TRP A 71 6.96 -18.95 -32.46
C TRP A 71 7.55 -17.82 -33.32
N MET A 72 8.34 -16.92 -32.73
CA MET A 72 9.16 -15.94 -33.43
C MET A 72 10.64 -16.18 -33.15
N LYS A 73 11.47 -16.21 -34.19
CA LYS A 73 12.91 -16.43 -34.07
C LYS A 73 13.69 -15.40 -34.87
N ALA A 74 14.72 -14.82 -34.27
CA ALA A 74 15.62 -13.92 -34.99
C ALA A 74 16.39 -14.69 -36.08
N ALA A 75 16.58 -14.07 -37.24
CA ALA A 75 17.37 -14.64 -38.33
C ALA A 75 18.86 -14.76 -37.93
N ALA A 76 19.57 -15.70 -38.56
CA ALA A 76 21.00 -15.91 -38.34
C ALA A 76 21.80 -14.65 -38.68
N GLY A 77 22.56 -14.12 -37.70
CA GLY A 77 23.27 -12.84 -37.80
C GLY A 77 22.84 -11.80 -36.76
N GLY A 78 21.66 -12.00 -36.14
CA GLY A 78 21.13 -11.15 -35.06
C GLY A 78 20.55 -9.82 -35.56
N GLY A 79 19.40 -9.40 -35.01
CA GLY A 79 18.83 -8.08 -35.26
C GLY A 79 17.42 -8.09 -35.84
N ALA A 80 17.16 -7.07 -36.68
CA ALA A 80 15.84 -6.57 -37.06
C ALA A 80 15.07 -7.40 -38.10
N SER A 81 15.49 -8.64 -38.36
CA SER A 81 14.82 -9.61 -39.24
C SER A 81 14.46 -10.86 -38.44
N TRP A 82 13.20 -11.26 -38.53
CA TRP A 82 12.58 -12.29 -37.71
C TRP A 82 11.73 -13.22 -38.56
N SER A 83 11.75 -14.51 -38.23
CA SER A 83 10.87 -15.50 -38.84
C SER A 83 9.72 -15.81 -37.89
N VAL A 84 8.50 -15.77 -38.42
CA VAL A 84 7.25 -16.02 -37.71
C VAL A 84 6.67 -17.35 -38.20
N ALA A 85 6.53 -18.32 -37.30
CA ALA A 85 5.95 -19.62 -37.63
C ALA A 85 4.47 -19.52 -38.00
N ALA A 86 3.94 -20.48 -38.76
CA ALA A 86 2.52 -20.55 -39.10
C ALA A 86 1.63 -20.66 -37.84
N ASN A 87 0.45 -20.04 -37.90
CA ASN A 87 -0.62 -20.13 -36.92
C ASN A 87 -1.74 -21.04 -37.45
N SER A 88 -1.85 -22.24 -36.89
CA SER A 88 -2.89 -23.21 -37.23
C SER A 88 -4.18 -23.03 -36.43
N SER A 89 -4.27 -22.02 -35.57
CA SER A 89 -5.44 -21.75 -34.73
C SER A 89 -6.49 -20.93 -35.47
N GLU A 90 -7.77 -21.16 -35.16
CA GLU A 90 -8.86 -20.25 -35.54
C GLU A 90 -8.78 -18.91 -34.79
N LEU A 91 -7.91 -18.80 -33.79
CA LEU A 91 -7.60 -17.56 -33.10
C LEU A 91 -6.32 -16.91 -33.63
N SER A 92 -6.37 -15.59 -33.84
CA SER A 92 -5.18 -14.75 -33.97
C SER A 92 -4.32 -14.83 -32.70
N ARG A 93 -3.05 -14.47 -32.80
CA ARG A 93 -2.12 -14.48 -31.66
C ARG A 93 -1.20 -13.26 -31.68
N GLU A 94 -0.76 -12.85 -30.52
CA GLU A 94 0.12 -11.68 -30.34
C GLU A 94 1.45 -12.11 -29.73
N GLY A 95 2.55 -11.58 -30.24
CA GLY A 95 3.90 -11.75 -29.75
C GLY A 95 4.64 -10.43 -29.80
N ARG A 96 5.74 -10.31 -29.07
CA ARG A 96 6.50 -9.06 -28.97
C ARG A 96 7.98 -9.28 -29.19
N ILE A 97 8.63 -8.27 -29.76
CA ILE A 97 10.09 -8.19 -29.84
C ILE A 97 10.51 -6.99 -29.00
N TYR A 98 11.17 -7.26 -27.88
CA TYR A 98 11.72 -6.24 -27.01
C TYR A 98 13.03 -5.70 -27.54
N ILE A 99 13.15 -4.38 -27.56
CA ILE A 99 14.36 -3.66 -27.91
C ILE A 99 14.99 -3.22 -26.59
N LEU A 100 16.14 -3.79 -26.26
CA LEU A 100 16.86 -3.53 -25.03
C LEU A 100 18.17 -2.80 -25.32
N ASN A 101 18.60 -1.92 -24.41
CA ASN A 101 20.00 -1.51 -24.34
C ASN A 101 20.83 -2.76 -24.03
N LYS A 102 21.80 -3.10 -24.87
CA LYS A 102 22.56 -4.34 -24.72
C LYS A 102 23.41 -4.38 -23.45
N ALA A 103 23.89 -3.23 -22.97
CA ALA A 103 24.74 -3.13 -21.79
C ALA A 103 23.93 -3.16 -20.48
N SER A 104 22.90 -2.32 -20.37
CA SER A 104 22.09 -2.23 -19.15
C SER A 104 20.92 -3.20 -19.10
N LEU A 105 20.56 -3.82 -20.24
CA LEU A 105 19.34 -4.61 -20.43
C LEU A 105 18.03 -3.84 -20.20
N ALA A 106 18.09 -2.53 -20.01
CA ALA A 106 16.91 -1.68 -19.90
C ALA A 106 16.11 -1.72 -21.21
N ARG A 107 14.79 -1.89 -21.12
CA ARG A 107 13.89 -1.87 -22.29
C ARG A 107 13.78 -0.44 -22.82
N LEU A 108 14.10 -0.27 -24.10
CA LEU A 108 14.02 0.99 -24.82
C LEU A 108 12.69 1.13 -25.56
N ASP A 109 12.21 0.05 -26.20
CA ASP A 109 10.93 0.03 -26.92
C ASP A 109 10.50 -1.42 -27.24
N THR A 110 9.35 -1.60 -27.90
CA THR A 110 8.76 -2.90 -28.23
C THR A 110 8.10 -2.90 -29.61
N ILE A 111 8.33 -3.95 -30.38
CA ILE A 111 7.58 -4.21 -31.62
C ILE A 111 6.49 -5.24 -31.33
N ASN A 112 5.23 -4.89 -31.59
CA ASN A 112 4.07 -5.74 -31.43
C ASN A 112 3.79 -6.50 -32.73
N VAL A 113 3.84 -7.82 -32.69
CA VAL A 113 3.57 -8.70 -33.83
C VAL A 113 2.22 -9.38 -33.62
N ILE A 114 1.24 -9.05 -34.47
CA ILE A 114 -0.08 -9.69 -34.47
C ILE A 114 -0.14 -10.64 -35.66
N GLN A 115 -0.30 -11.93 -35.39
CA GLN A 115 -0.51 -12.92 -36.42
C GLN A 115 -2.00 -13.27 -36.52
N LYS A 116 -2.55 -13.18 -37.72
CA LYS A 116 -3.94 -13.56 -38.03
C LYS A 116 -4.20 -15.04 -37.72
N SER A 117 -5.46 -15.39 -37.55
CA SER A 117 -5.91 -16.78 -37.48
C SER A 117 -5.66 -17.51 -38.82
N VAL A 118 -5.84 -18.84 -38.82
CA VAL A 118 -5.84 -19.67 -40.03
C VAL A 118 -6.90 -19.22 -41.05
N ASN A 119 -7.95 -18.53 -40.60
CA ASN A 119 -9.01 -17.96 -41.44
C ASN A 119 -8.73 -16.51 -41.88
N GLY A 120 -7.57 -15.94 -41.53
CA GLY A 120 -7.18 -14.58 -41.90
C GLY A 120 -7.79 -13.47 -41.03
N GLU A 121 -8.44 -13.82 -39.92
CA GLU A 121 -9.08 -12.86 -39.02
C GLU A 121 -8.12 -12.38 -37.93
N ILE A 122 -8.26 -11.11 -37.53
CA ILE A 122 -7.67 -10.55 -36.31
C ILE A 122 -8.80 -10.41 -35.30
N GLN A 123 -8.77 -11.19 -34.22
CA GLN A 123 -9.70 -10.94 -33.12
C GLN A 123 -9.14 -9.80 -32.27
N GLU A 124 -10.03 -8.90 -31.83
CA GLU A 124 -9.69 -8.01 -30.73
C GLU A 124 -9.51 -8.86 -29.47
N HIS A 125 -8.28 -8.87 -28.94
CA HIS A 125 -7.91 -9.57 -27.72
C HIS A 125 -8.10 -11.10 -27.80
N PRO A 126 -7.32 -11.81 -28.64
CA PRO A 126 -7.45 -13.26 -28.77
C PRO A 126 -7.24 -13.93 -27.41
N THR A 127 -8.11 -14.86 -27.07
CA THR A 127 -8.02 -15.65 -25.84
C THR A 127 -6.70 -16.40 -25.84
N VAL A 128 -5.78 -15.99 -24.97
CA VAL A 128 -4.52 -16.71 -24.75
C VAL A 128 -4.79 -17.95 -23.89
N SER A 129 -4.13 -19.05 -24.22
CA SER A 129 -4.14 -20.25 -23.39
C SER A 129 -2.83 -20.34 -22.63
N PHE A 130 -2.91 -20.47 -21.31
CA PHE A 130 -1.76 -20.62 -20.43
C PHE A 130 -1.85 -21.93 -19.67
N THR A 131 -0.71 -22.59 -19.52
CA THR A 131 -0.50 -23.67 -18.57
C THR A 131 -0.13 -23.10 -17.19
N GLU A 132 -0.11 -23.93 -16.16
CA GLU A 132 0.38 -23.51 -14.83
C GLU A 132 1.83 -23.00 -14.87
N ALA A 133 2.67 -23.55 -15.75
CA ALA A 133 4.06 -23.12 -15.90
C ALA A 133 4.19 -21.73 -16.52
N ASP A 134 3.24 -21.32 -17.38
CA ASP A 134 3.24 -20.01 -18.02
C ASP A 134 2.80 -18.89 -17.07
N VAL A 135 2.06 -19.24 -16.02
CA VAL A 135 1.53 -18.35 -14.98
C VAL A 135 1.74 -18.95 -13.57
N PRO A 136 2.99 -19.10 -13.12
CA PRO A 136 3.31 -19.87 -11.93
C PRO A 136 2.87 -19.20 -10.62
N VAL A 137 2.76 -17.88 -10.58
CA VAL A 137 2.46 -17.13 -9.35
C VAL A 137 0.95 -17.01 -9.17
N SER A 138 0.45 -17.44 -8.01
CA SER A 138 -0.98 -17.34 -7.65
C SER A 138 -1.24 -16.08 -6.84
N VAL A 139 -2.15 -15.22 -7.32
CA VAL A 139 -2.65 -14.03 -6.61
C VAL A 139 -4.09 -14.33 -6.18
N PRO A 140 -4.33 -14.64 -4.89
CA PRO A 140 -5.66 -15.00 -4.41
C PRO A 140 -6.65 -13.86 -4.58
N PHE A 141 -7.91 -14.19 -4.89
CA PHE A 141 -8.99 -13.18 -4.90
C PHE A 141 -9.18 -12.62 -3.49
N ALA A 142 -9.23 -13.51 -2.49
CA ALA A 142 -9.25 -13.14 -1.08
C ALA A 142 -7.98 -12.36 -0.72
N GLY A 143 -8.11 -11.33 0.11
CA GLY A 143 -7.00 -10.45 0.50
C GLY A 143 -6.67 -9.34 -0.51
N ASN A 144 -6.92 -9.55 -1.81
CA ASN A 144 -6.48 -8.62 -2.86
C ASN A 144 -7.62 -7.95 -3.64
N SER A 145 -8.87 -8.37 -3.44
CA SER A 145 -10.02 -7.91 -4.23
C SER A 145 -11.00 -7.06 -3.43
N TYR A 146 -11.58 -6.05 -4.09
CA TYR A 146 -12.50 -5.08 -3.49
C TYR A 146 -13.63 -4.77 -4.48
N VAL A 147 -14.83 -4.51 -3.99
CA VAL A 147 -15.90 -4.01 -4.86
C VAL A 147 -15.64 -2.53 -5.13
N THR A 148 -15.36 -2.19 -6.38
CA THR A 148 -15.11 -0.81 -6.81
C THR A 148 -16.34 -0.15 -7.43
N TYR A 149 -17.34 -0.96 -7.81
CA TYR A 149 -18.66 -0.47 -8.15
C TYR A 149 -19.76 -1.48 -7.76
N PRO A 150 -20.86 -1.03 -7.12
CA PRO A 150 -21.06 0.32 -6.58
C PRO A 150 -20.11 0.60 -5.41
N LYS A 151 -19.70 1.88 -5.26
CA LYS A 151 -18.79 2.30 -4.19
C LYS A 151 -19.38 2.00 -2.80
N GLY A 152 -18.55 1.56 -1.87
CA GLY A 152 -18.98 1.24 -0.50
C GLY A 152 -19.74 -0.08 -0.36
N SER A 153 -19.85 -0.88 -1.42
CA SER A 153 -20.50 -2.18 -1.36
C SER A 153 -19.79 -3.14 -0.41
N THR A 154 -20.58 -3.83 0.40
CA THR A 154 -20.10 -4.85 1.35
C THR A 154 -20.21 -6.27 0.78
N TYR A 155 -20.36 -6.41 -0.54
CA TYR A 155 -20.64 -7.69 -1.21
C TYR A 155 -19.47 -8.69 -1.12
N ILE A 156 -18.24 -8.21 -0.96
CA ILE A 156 -17.10 -9.03 -0.53
C ILE A 156 -16.99 -8.94 0.99
N ASP A 157 -16.91 -10.09 1.64
CA ASP A 157 -16.74 -10.18 3.08
C ASP A 157 -15.33 -9.77 3.53
N ASN A 158 -15.25 -8.97 4.60
CA ASN A 158 -14.01 -8.37 5.06
C ASN A 158 -13.05 -9.37 5.71
N TYR A 159 -13.54 -10.47 6.28
CA TYR A 159 -12.73 -11.45 6.99
C TYR A 159 -12.36 -12.66 6.12
N THR A 160 -13.21 -13.03 5.18
CA THR A 160 -12.93 -14.16 4.27
C THR A 160 -12.38 -13.70 2.92
N GLY A 161 -12.62 -12.45 2.52
CA GLY A 161 -12.25 -11.94 1.20
C GLY A 161 -13.05 -12.55 0.05
N LYS A 162 -14.16 -13.25 0.32
CA LYS A 162 -15.00 -13.92 -0.67
C LYS A 162 -16.31 -13.16 -0.89
N PHE A 163 -16.99 -13.42 -2.01
CA PHE A 163 -18.36 -12.93 -2.18
C PHE A 163 -19.30 -13.51 -1.12
N LYS A 164 -20.17 -12.68 -0.54
CA LYS A 164 -21.15 -13.09 0.48
C LYS A 164 -22.31 -13.90 -0.07
N ALA A 165 -22.52 -13.85 -1.39
CA ALA A 165 -23.59 -14.54 -2.09
C ALA A 165 -23.12 -14.98 -3.47
N THR A 166 -23.92 -15.81 -4.13
CA THR A 166 -23.70 -16.18 -5.53
C THR A 166 -23.58 -14.93 -6.40
N TRP A 167 -22.47 -14.81 -7.13
CA TRP A 167 -22.22 -13.67 -8.01
C TRP A 167 -23.14 -13.70 -9.23
N ALA A 168 -24.24 -12.97 -9.13
CA ALA A 168 -25.30 -12.94 -10.14
C ALA A 168 -25.67 -11.53 -10.61
N ASP A 169 -25.06 -10.50 -10.07
CA ASP A 169 -25.35 -9.10 -10.42
C ASP A 169 -24.27 -8.56 -11.37
N GLU A 170 -24.68 -8.20 -12.59
CA GLU A 170 -23.78 -7.64 -13.62
C GLU A 170 -23.31 -6.22 -13.30
N THR A 171 -23.99 -5.54 -12.37
CA THR A 171 -23.60 -4.22 -11.91
C THR A 171 -22.43 -4.27 -10.93
N ILE A 172 -22.10 -5.44 -10.37
CA ILE A 172 -20.95 -5.59 -9.47
C ILE A 172 -19.66 -5.60 -10.29
N VAL A 173 -18.78 -4.64 -10.02
CA VAL A 173 -17.39 -4.62 -10.47
C VAL A 173 -16.49 -4.81 -9.26
N SER A 174 -15.68 -5.85 -9.29
CA SER A 174 -14.59 -6.04 -8.32
C SER A 174 -13.24 -5.77 -8.96
N SER A 175 -12.33 -5.17 -8.23
CA SER A 175 -10.96 -4.92 -8.67
C SER A 175 -9.98 -5.66 -7.78
N THR A 176 -9.04 -6.37 -8.40
CA THR A 176 -7.95 -7.05 -7.73
C THR A 176 -6.65 -6.29 -7.97
N TYR A 177 -5.85 -6.15 -6.92
CA TYR A 177 -4.61 -5.37 -6.93
C TYR A 177 -3.42 -6.24 -6.52
N PHE A 178 -2.32 -6.11 -7.25
CA PHE A 178 -1.02 -6.70 -6.89
C PHE A 178 0.09 -5.82 -7.48
N TYR A 179 1.20 -5.69 -6.77
CA TYR A 179 2.36 -4.94 -7.25
C TYR A 179 3.34 -5.87 -7.95
N VAL A 180 3.85 -5.43 -9.10
CA VAL A 180 4.93 -6.13 -9.80
C VAL A 180 6.25 -5.40 -9.61
N GLY A 181 7.28 -6.15 -9.24
CA GLY A 181 8.60 -5.60 -8.90
C GLY A 181 9.49 -5.27 -10.10
N GLU A 182 9.10 -5.69 -11.30
CA GLU A 182 9.91 -5.59 -12.51
C GLU A 182 9.05 -5.13 -13.69
N ALA A 183 9.68 -4.47 -14.66
CA ALA A 183 9.09 -4.20 -15.96
C ALA A 183 9.17 -5.43 -16.88
N GLY A 184 8.29 -5.52 -17.88
CA GLY A 184 8.28 -6.62 -18.85
C GLY A 184 6.88 -7.12 -19.18
N ASP A 185 6.78 -8.30 -19.80
CA ASP A 185 5.48 -8.92 -20.09
C ASP A 185 4.90 -9.58 -18.84
N LEU A 186 3.63 -9.28 -18.59
CA LEU A 186 2.75 -9.91 -17.63
C LEU A 186 1.81 -10.88 -18.36
N ASN A 187 2.04 -12.18 -18.22
CA ASN A 187 1.01 -13.17 -18.54
C ASN A 187 -0.03 -13.12 -17.41
N LEU A 188 -1.30 -12.91 -17.73
CA LEU A 188 -2.39 -12.81 -16.77
C LEU A 188 -3.47 -13.84 -17.10
N ALA A 189 -3.90 -14.58 -16.08
CA ALA A 189 -5.01 -15.51 -16.16
C ALA A 189 -5.93 -15.38 -14.94
N ALA A 190 -7.21 -15.71 -15.09
CA ALA A 190 -8.13 -15.95 -13.99
C ALA A 190 -8.20 -17.45 -13.66
N VAL A 191 -8.51 -17.78 -12.40
CA VAL A 191 -8.77 -19.16 -11.95
C VAL A 191 -10.18 -19.24 -11.41
N GLY A 192 -10.95 -20.22 -11.87
CA GLY A 192 -12.30 -20.43 -11.36
C GLY A 192 -13.11 -21.47 -12.10
N SER A 193 -14.39 -21.54 -11.77
CA SER A 193 -15.37 -22.46 -12.37
C SER A 193 -16.74 -21.80 -12.56
N ASN A 194 -17.63 -22.46 -13.29
CA ASN A 194 -19.05 -22.13 -13.30
C ASN A 194 -19.87 -23.41 -13.42
N GLU A 195 -20.28 -23.95 -12.28
CA GLU A 195 -21.10 -25.18 -12.18
C GLU A 195 -22.47 -25.01 -12.86
N THR A 196 -23.02 -23.80 -12.86
CA THR A 196 -24.42 -23.57 -13.23
C THR A 196 -24.64 -23.26 -14.72
N GLY A 197 -23.59 -23.20 -15.52
CA GLY A 197 -23.67 -22.92 -16.95
C GLY A 197 -22.43 -22.20 -17.49
N ASN A 198 -22.62 -21.48 -18.60
CA ASN A 198 -21.59 -20.64 -19.19
C ASN A 198 -21.85 -19.17 -18.84
N SER A 199 -20.79 -18.41 -18.64
CA SER A 199 -20.85 -16.96 -18.48
C SER A 199 -19.76 -16.27 -19.29
N VAL A 200 -20.03 -15.04 -19.71
CA VAL A 200 -19.01 -14.12 -20.20
C VAL A 200 -18.66 -13.17 -19.06
N VAL A 201 -17.39 -13.18 -18.68
CA VAL A 201 -16.82 -12.27 -17.68
C VAL A 201 -15.87 -11.32 -18.38
N ARG A 202 -16.06 -10.03 -18.13
CA ARG A 202 -15.20 -8.96 -18.62
C ARG A 202 -14.11 -8.68 -17.61
N PHE A 203 -12.88 -8.75 -18.07
CA PHE A 203 -11.70 -8.29 -17.36
C PHE A 203 -11.20 -7.00 -18.00
N LYS A 204 -10.86 -6.00 -17.19
CA LYS A 204 -10.18 -4.78 -17.66
C LYS A 204 -8.89 -4.62 -16.88
N VAL A 205 -7.80 -4.42 -17.61
CA VAL A 205 -6.46 -4.23 -17.06
C VAL A 205 -5.76 -3.18 -17.91
N GLN A 206 -5.18 -2.17 -17.24
CA GLN A 206 -4.79 -0.92 -17.88
C GLN A 206 -5.97 -0.32 -18.68
N ASN A 207 -5.78 -0.04 -19.98
CA ASN A 207 -6.80 0.51 -20.87
C ASN A 207 -7.44 -0.54 -21.80
N LYS A 208 -7.17 -1.84 -21.58
CA LYS A 208 -7.65 -2.93 -22.44
C LYS A 208 -8.74 -3.75 -21.76
N VAL A 209 -9.66 -4.30 -22.55
CA VAL A 209 -10.84 -5.04 -22.08
C VAL A 209 -10.86 -6.42 -22.74
N TYR A 210 -11.12 -7.45 -21.95
CA TYR A 210 -11.07 -8.85 -22.34
C TYR A 210 -12.35 -9.56 -21.90
N ASN A 211 -13.10 -10.15 -22.83
CA ASN A 211 -14.29 -10.92 -22.49
C ASN A 211 -13.96 -12.42 -22.55
N ILE A 212 -14.01 -13.09 -21.41
CA ILE A 212 -13.60 -14.49 -21.27
C ILE A 212 -14.81 -15.34 -20.92
N THR A 213 -14.95 -16.48 -21.58
CA THR A 213 -16.03 -17.45 -21.26
C THR A 213 -15.60 -18.35 -20.11
N ILE A 214 -16.35 -18.31 -19.00
CA ILE A 214 -16.14 -19.14 -17.81
C ILE A 214 -17.19 -20.26 -17.80
N SER A 215 -16.76 -21.51 -17.61
CA SER A 215 -17.63 -22.68 -17.77
C SER A 215 -17.14 -23.93 -17.04
N GLY A 216 -18.10 -24.78 -16.68
CA GLY A 216 -17.86 -26.12 -16.14
C GLY A 216 -17.67 -26.13 -14.62
N PRO A 217 -17.93 -27.28 -13.97
CA PRO A 217 -17.94 -27.37 -12.51
C PRO A 217 -16.53 -27.39 -11.88
N THR A 218 -15.51 -27.73 -12.65
CA THR A 218 -14.13 -27.85 -12.16
C THR A 218 -13.37 -26.55 -12.38
N SER A 219 -12.61 -26.13 -11.36
CA SER A 219 -11.76 -24.95 -11.46
C SER A 219 -10.65 -25.16 -12.49
N LYS A 220 -10.43 -24.16 -13.35
CA LYS A 220 -9.37 -24.17 -14.37
C LYS A 220 -8.80 -22.78 -14.60
N ILE A 221 -7.68 -22.72 -15.32
CA ILE A 221 -7.03 -21.49 -15.76
C ILE A 221 -7.72 -20.96 -17.01
N TYR A 222 -8.09 -19.69 -17.00
CA TYR A 222 -8.56 -18.95 -18.16
C TYR A 222 -7.57 -17.83 -18.46
N GLY A 223 -6.79 -17.99 -19.52
CA GLY A 223 -5.86 -16.93 -19.92
C GLY A 223 -6.62 -15.69 -20.36
N ILE A 224 -6.19 -14.54 -19.86
CA ILE A 224 -6.77 -13.22 -20.16
C ILE A 224 -5.93 -12.56 -21.25
N ALA A 225 -4.64 -12.34 -20.99
CA ALA A 225 -3.74 -11.64 -21.90
C ALA A 225 -2.27 -11.77 -21.50
N THR A 226 -1.36 -11.44 -22.43
CA THR A 226 0.00 -10.99 -22.11
C THR A 226 0.07 -9.47 -22.27
N ILE A 227 0.44 -8.76 -21.20
CA ILE A 227 0.34 -7.29 -21.10
C ILE A 227 1.73 -6.70 -20.84
N PRO A 228 2.17 -5.66 -21.57
CA PRO A 228 3.43 -4.99 -21.26
C PRO A 228 3.27 -4.11 -20.01
N VAL A 229 4.20 -4.27 -19.08
CA VAL A 229 4.37 -3.41 -17.91
C VAL A 229 5.62 -2.58 -18.12
N GLU A 230 5.50 -1.26 -18.09
CA GLU A 230 6.59 -0.32 -18.41
C GLU A 230 7.58 -0.11 -17.28
N LYS A 231 7.10 -0.18 -16.04
CA LYS A 231 7.88 0.00 -14.83
C LYS A 231 7.24 -0.79 -13.69
N PRO A 232 7.98 -1.07 -12.61
CA PRO A 232 7.41 -1.61 -11.38
C PRO A 232 6.24 -0.75 -10.89
N GLY A 233 5.23 -1.40 -10.31
CA GLY A 233 4.01 -0.71 -9.90
C GLY A 233 2.84 -1.63 -9.63
N TYR A 234 1.76 -1.07 -9.10
CA TYR A 234 0.50 -1.77 -8.90
C TYR A 234 -0.23 -2.02 -10.22
N ILE A 235 -0.64 -3.28 -10.41
CA ILE A 235 -1.55 -3.71 -11.45
C ILE A 235 -2.94 -3.85 -10.86
N ARG A 236 -3.90 -3.20 -11.52
CA ARG A 236 -5.33 -3.31 -11.22
C ARG A 236 -6.03 -4.13 -12.30
N VAL A 237 -6.75 -5.17 -11.88
CA VAL A 237 -7.61 -5.99 -12.75
C VAL A 237 -9.05 -5.85 -12.30
N ASP A 238 -9.87 -5.16 -13.08
CA ASP A 238 -11.32 -5.09 -12.88
C ASP A 238 -11.99 -6.33 -13.47
N MET A 239 -13.01 -6.85 -12.78
CA MET A 239 -13.80 -8.01 -13.18
C MET A 239 -15.29 -7.68 -13.07
N GLN A 240 -16.04 -7.99 -14.13
CA GLN A 240 -17.48 -7.73 -14.24
C GLN A 240 -18.20 -8.85 -15.00
N GLY A 241 -19.39 -9.26 -14.56
CA GLY A 241 -20.25 -10.18 -15.32
C GLY A 241 -20.90 -9.48 -16.51
N VAL A 242 -20.94 -10.11 -17.68
CA VAL A 242 -21.55 -9.55 -18.90
C VAL A 242 -22.80 -10.31 -19.30
N SER A 243 -22.72 -11.64 -19.35
CA SER A 243 -23.84 -12.50 -19.67
C SER A 243 -23.66 -13.86 -19.02
N LYS A 244 -24.77 -14.59 -18.82
CA LYS A 244 -24.76 -15.93 -18.25
C LYS A 244 -25.98 -16.71 -18.71
N SER A 245 -25.81 -18.02 -18.91
CA SER A 245 -26.91 -18.96 -19.14
C SER A 245 -27.41 -19.60 -17.84
N GLY A 246 -26.57 -19.57 -16.80
CA GLY A 246 -26.82 -20.18 -15.49
C GLY A 246 -27.26 -19.18 -14.42
N LYS A 247 -27.12 -19.59 -13.15
CA LYS A 247 -27.45 -18.75 -11.98
C LYS A 247 -26.32 -17.76 -11.64
N SER A 248 -25.07 -18.13 -11.92
CA SER A 248 -23.87 -17.38 -11.53
C SER A 248 -23.05 -16.93 -12.75
N PHE A 249 -22.29 -15.84 -12.59
CA PHE A 249 -21.19 -15.47 -13.49
C PHE A 249 -19.93 -16.32 -13.27
N GLY A 250 -19.89 -17.14 -12.22
CA GLY A 250 -18.81 -18.06 -11.89
C GLY A 250 -18.32 -17.88 -10.45
N ASP A 251 -17.43 -18.77 -10.04
CA ASP A 251 -16.65 -18.67 -8.81
C ASP A 251 -15.18 -18.46 -9.20
N ILE A 252 -14.75 -17.20 -9.20
CA ILE A 252 -13.36 -16.82 -9.50
C ILE A 252 -12.61 -16.75 -8.17
N THR A 253 -11.68 -17.68 -7.96
CA THR A 253 -10.95 -17.82 -6.70
C THR A 253 -9.65 -17.01 -6.67
N GLY A 254 -9.20 -16.52 -7.82
CA GLY A 254 -8.02 -15.66 -7.92
C GLY A 254 -7.53 -15.51 -9.34
N TYR A 255 -6.29 -15.03 -9.43
CA TYR A 255 -5.57 -14.80 -10.68
C TYR A 255 -4.25 -15.54 -10.63
N ARG A 256 -3.68 -15.78 -11.80
CA ARG A 256 -2.29 -16.22 -11.93
C ARG A 256 -1.52 -15.26 -12.81
N ILE A 257 -0.28 -15.01 -12.42
CA ILE A 257 0.65 -14.15 -13.14
C ILE A 257 1.91 -14.91 -13.55
N GLY A 258 2.46 -14.53 -14.70
CA GLY A 258 3.68 -15.08 -15.27
C GLY A 258 4.38 -14.09 -16.20
N GLY A 259 5.30 -14.57 -17.01
CA GLY A 259 6.16 -13.73 -17.84
C GLY A 259 7.30 -13.10 -17.04
N GLN A 260 7.93 -12.06 -17.60
CA GLN A 260 9.14 -11.45 -17.02
C GLN A 260 8.86 -10.76 -15.68
N VAL A 261 7.71 -10.12 -15.55
CA VAL A 261 7.35 -9.42 -14.30
C VAL A 261 7.23 -10.39 -13.12
N ALA A 262 6.86 -11.65 -13.38
CA ALA A 262 6.70 -12.66 -12.35
C ALA A 262 8.05 -13.11 -11.73
N LEU A 263 9.18 -12.79 -12.36
CA LEU A 263 10.53 -13.08 -11.87
C LEU A 263 11.00 -12.08 -10.80
N GLY A 264 10.34 -10.91 -10.70
CA GLY A 264 10.63 -9.88 -9.71
C GLY A 264 10.05 -10.16 -8.33
N THR A 265 10.37 -9.28 -7.38
CA THR A 265 9.71 -9.26 -6.07
C THR A 265 8.32 -8.65 -6.20
N ASN A 266 7.30 -9.50 -6.27
CA ASN A 266 5.91 -9.08 -6.40
C ASN A 266 5.25 -9.01 -5.02
N HIS A 267 4.40 -8.00 -4.79
CA HIS A 267 3.78 -7.75 -3.50
C HIS A 267 2.26 -7.89 -3.60
N PHE A 268 1.71 -8.83 -2.83
CA PHE A 268 0.28 -9.08 -2.70
C PHE A 268 0.03 -9.93 -1.45
N VAL A 269 -1.22 -9.97 -1.01
CA VAL A 269 -1.64 -10.81 0.12
C VAL A 269 -1.70 -12.26 -0.33
N THR A 270 -0.93 -13.15 0.32
CA THR A 270 -0.90 -14.58 -0.01
C THR A 270 -1.94 -15.36 0.80
N GLU A 271 -2.33 -16.53 0.28
CA GLU A 271 -3.24 -17.44 0.98
C GLU A 271 -2.59 -17.99 2.26
N GLU A 272 -1.29 -18.31 2.21
CA GLU A 272 -0.49 -18.71 3.38
C GLU A 272 -0.60 -17.69 4.52
N LYS A 273 -0.37 -16.40 4.22
CA LYS A 273 -0.42 -15.33 5.21
C LYS A 273 -1.82 -15.14 5.78
N MET A 274 -2.85 -15.24 4.95
CA MET A 274 -4.24 -15.17 5.44
C MET A 274 -4.59 -16.34 6.38
N ASN A 275 -4.03 -17.52 6.15
CA ASN A 275 -4.31 -18.71 6.95
C ASN A 275 -3.52 -18.76 8.28
N GLU A 276 -2.58 -17.84 8.52
CA GLU A 276 -1.88 -17.71 9.81
C GLU A 276 -2.81 -17.21 10.95
N GLY A 277 -3.97 -16.63 10.63
CA GLY A 277 -4.96 -16.21 11.64
C GLY A 277 -6.28 -15.73 11.06
N ASP A 278 -7.38 -15.98 11.78
CA ASP A 278 -8.76 -15.75 11.30
C ASP A 278 -9.09 -14.29 10.96
N LYS A 279 -8.31 -13.33 11.47
CA LYS A 279 -8.48 -11.89 11.21
C LYS A 279 -7.48 -11.35 10.18
N ASN A 280 -6.56 -12.16 9.65
CA ASN A 280 -5.46 -11.67 8.83
C ASN A 280 -5.95 -11.08 7.50
N CYS A 281 -6.93 -11.71 6.84
CA CYS A 281 -7.52 -11.13 5.62
C CYS A 281 -8.12 -9.74 5.88
N TYR A 282 -8.76 -9.54 7.04
CA TYR A 282 -9.27 -8.23 7.44
C TYR A 282 -8.15 -7.20 7.56
N PHE A 283 -7.08 -7.51 8.30
CA PHE A 283 -5.96 -6.57 8.50
C PHE A 283 -5.18 -6.29 7.22
N TYR A 284 -4.88 -7.30 6.42
CA TYR A 284 -4.16 -7.10 5.17
C TYR A 284 -4.99 -6.32 4.13
N ARG A 285 -6.32 -6.50 4.15
CA ARG A 285 -7.22 -5.67 3.32
C ARG A 285 -7.41 -4.26 3.84
N ARG A 286 -7.25 -3.99 5.14
CA ARG A 286 -7.18 -2.62 5.67
C ARG A 286 -6.01 -1.83 5.10
N GLY A 287 -4.91 -2.51 4.78
CA GLY A 287 -3.69 -1.87 4.26
C GLY A 287 -2.65 -1.65 5.34
N SER A 288 -1.53 -1.02 4.98
CA SER A 288 -0.45 -0.76 5.92
C SER A 288 -0.62 0.59 6.61
N SER A 289 -0.75 0.58 7.93
CA SER A 289 -0.62 1.80 8.72
C SER A 289 0.84 2.25 8.75
N VAL A 290 1.05 3.56 8.66
CA VAL A 290 2.39 4.17 8.63
C VAL A 290 2.58 5.14 9.78
N HIS A 291 3.83 5.35 10.19
CA HIS A 291 4.16 6.07 11.41
C HIS A 291 5.40 6.94 11.25
N TRP A 292 5.42 8.02 12.03
CA TRP A 292 6.62 8.77 12.35
C TRP A 292 7.03 8.51 13.78
N PHE A 293 8.25 8.03 14.02
CA PHE A 293 8.86 8.00 15.35
C PHE A 293 9.82 9.17 15.50
N TYR A 294 9.48 10.13 16.36
CA TYR A 294 10.21 11.38 16.51
C TYR A 294 11.49 11.22 17.33
N THR A 295 12.56 11.91 16.93
CA THR A 295 13.83 11.93 17.67
C THR A 295 13.68 12.73 18.95
N GLN A 296 13.50 12.03 20.08
CA GLN A 296 13.32 12.67 21.38
C GLN A 296 14.60 13.33 21.89
N PRO A 297 14.50 14.46 22.62
CA PRO A 297 15.63 15.12 23.23
C PRO A 297 16.17 14.31 24.41
N THR A 298 17.38 14.63 24.85
CA THR A 298 17.92 14.10 26.11
C THR A 298 17.22 14.74 27.31
N GLY A 299 17.06 13.97 28.39
CA GLY A 299 16.38 14.41 29.61
C GLY A 299 14.94 13.89 29.73
N ASN A 300 14.26 14.31 30.79
CA ASN A 300 12.88 13.91 31.06
C ASN A 300 11.92 14.83 30.30
N ALA A 301 11.37 14.37 29.19
CA ALA A 301 10.31 15.08 28.48
C ALA A 301 8.97 14.92 29.23
N GLU A 302 8.26 16.02 29.47
CA GLU A 302 6.97 16.03 30.15
C GLU A 302 5.82 16.28 29.17
N TYR A 303 6.02 17.15 28.17
CA TYR A 303 5.01 17.47 27.17
C TYR A 303 5.50 17.14 25.77
N PHE A 304 4.59 16.69 24.91
CA PHE A 304 4.78 16.63 23.46
C PHE A 304 3.69 17.44 22.77
N TYR A 305 4.10 18.39 21.93
CA TYR A 305 3.27 19.24 21.10
C TYR A 305 3.42 18.85 19.63
N ASN A 306 2.31 18.76 18.90
CA ASN A 306 2.29 18.48 17.47
C ASN A 306 1.10 19.17 16.79
N GLU A 307 1.22 19.46 15.50
CA GLU A 307 0.15 20.02 14.67
C GLU A 307 -0.21 19.06 13.54
N VAL A 308 -1.48 19.01 13.15
CA VAL A 308 -1.96 18.19 12.04
C VAL A 308 -2.69 19.04 11.01
N LEU A 309 -2.43 18.78 9.74
CA LEU A 309 -3.17 19.31 8.60
C LEU A 309 -3.61 18.15 7.70
N VAL A 310 -4.92 18.00 7.55
CA VAL A 310 -5.55 17.06 6.63
C VAL A 310 -6.22 17.87 5.52
N THR A 311 -5.83 17.66 4.27
CA THR A 311 -6.44 18.37 3.13
C THR A 311 -7.81 17.79 2.76
N PRO A 312 -8.70 18.56 2.10
CA PRO A 312 -10.05 18.11 1.76
C PRO A 312 -10.09 16.78 0.98
N GLU A 313 -9.15 16.56 0.06
CA GLU A 313 -9.05 15.33 -0.73
C GLU A 313 -8.59 14.12 0.10
N ASN A 314 -7.97 14.35 1.26
CA ASN A 314 -7.49 13.30 2.16
C ASN A 314 -8.40 13.06 3.36
N ALA A 315 -9.43 13.90 3.59
CA ALA A 315 -10.45 13.71 4.62
C ALA A 315 -11.42 12.61 4.22
N LEU A 316 -11.05 11.37 4.55
CA LEU A 316 -11.73 10.16 4.11
C LEU A 316 -12.27 9.38 5.30
N ASN A 317 -13.42 8.75 5.11
CA ASN A 317 -14.00 7.86 6.11
C ASN A 317 -13.02 6.74 6.49
N SER A 318 -13.21 6.29 7.72
CA SER A 318 -12.46 5.21 8.34
C SER A 318 -10.97 5.52 8.53
N THR A 319 -10.64 6.77 8.81
CA THR A 319 -9.24 7.23 8.94
C THR A 319 -8.94 7.74 10.33
N TYR A 320 -7.80 7.34 10.87
CA TYR A 320 -7.22 7.92 12.07
C TYR A 320 -5.92 8.67 11.72
N TYR A 321 -5.95 9.99 11.92
CA TYR A 321 -4.81 10.89 11.84
C TYR A 321 -4.26 11.10 13.25
N MET A 322 -3.48 10.13 13.73
CA MET A 322 -2.99 10.15 15.11
C MET A 322 -1.83 11.13 15.26
N MET A 323 -2.00 12.10 16.16
CA MET A 323 -1.10 13.24 16.33
C MET A 323 0.00 12.98 17.38
N ASN A 324 -0.37 12.58 18.58
CA ASN A 324 0.54 12.50 19.73
C ASN A 324 0.47 11.10 20.38
N GLY A 325 1.34 10.22 19.92
CA GLY A 325 1.59 8.91 20.50
C GLY A 325 2.59 8.97 21.61
N PHE A 326 2.42 8.07 22.58
CA PHE A 326 3.35 7.80 23.66
C PHE A 326 3.39 6.28 23.90
N SER A 327 4.40 5.79 24.61
CA SER A 327 4.61 4.35 24.83
C SER A 327 3.39 3.60 25.39
N GLU A 328 2.49 4.30 26.10
CA GLU A 328 1.30 3.73 26.71
C GLU A 328 -0.02 4.22 26.11
N GLY A 329 -0.01 4.88 24.94
CA GLY A 329 -1.27 5.37 24.35
C GLY A 329 -1.11 6.30 23.16
N TYR A 330 -2.21 6.97 22.83
CA TYR A 330 -2.30 7.82 21.65
C TYR A 330 -3.36 8.91 21.79
N MET A 331 -3.17 9.99 21.04
CA MET A 331 -4.14 11.07 20.86
C MET A 331 -4.17 11.55 19.40
N GLY A 332 -5.35 11.80 18.85
CA GLY A 332 -5.46 12.44 17.54
C GLY A 332 -6.90 12.66 17.08
N ILE A 333 -7.06 12.87 15.77
CA ILE A 333 -8.37 13.13 15.15
C ILE A 333 -8.77 12.00 14.20
N GLN A 334 -10.05 11.66 14.19
CA GLN A 334 -10.63 10.60 13.38
C GLN A 334 -11.76 11.11 12.51
N GLN A 335 -11.94 10.47 11.35
CA GLN A 335 -13.19 10.43 10.61
C GLN A 335 -13.70 8.99 10.63
N THR A 336 -14.80 8.74 11.33
CA THR A 336 -15.36 7.39 11.53
C THR A 336 -15.84 6.78 10.21
N THR A 337 -16.19 5.50 10.23
CA THR A 337 -16.83 4.84 9.08
C THR A 337 -18.15 5.52 8.68
N SER A 338 -18.90 6.05 9.66
CA SER A 338 -20.12 6.84 9.44
C SER A 338 -19.85 8.29 8.99
N GLY A 339 -18.59 8.73 8.97
CA GLY A 339 -18.19 10.10 8.64
C GLY A 339 -18.26 11.08 9.82
N GLU A 340 -18.48 10.61 11.05
CA GLU A 340 -18.39 11.46 12.23
C GLU A 340 -16.95 11.85 12.52
N HIS A 341 -16.75 13.08 12.99
CA HIS A 341 -15.43 13.59 13.34
C HIS A 341 -15.24 13.57 14.86
N LYS A 342 -14.12 13.01 15.31
CA LYS A 342 -13.81 12.81 16.75
C LYS A 342 -12.38 13.20 17.06
N VAL A 343 -12.15 13.71 18.26
CA VAL A 343 -10.83 13.74 18.90
C VAL A 343 -10.79 12.57 19.87
N LEU A 344 -9.83 11.65 19.72
CA LEU A 344 -9.68 10.46 20.55
C LEU A 344 -8.41 10.57 21.40
N PHE A 345 -8.48 10.15 22.65
CA PHE A 345 -7.33 10.01 23.54
C PHE A 345 -7.47 8.74 24.38
N SER A 346 -6.50 7.84 24.26
CA SER A 346 -6.53 6.50 24.85
C SER A 346 -5.23 6.19 25.59
N VAL A 347 -5.33 5.44 26.68
CA VAL A 347 -4.21 4.95 27.50
C VAL A 347 -4.42 3.47 27.78
N TRP A 348 -3.47 2.63 27.40
CA TRP A 348 -3.49 1.20 27.70
C TRP A 348 -3.27 0.94 29.19
N SER A 349 -3.99 -0.05 29.71
CA SER A 349 -3.73 -0.65 31.02
C SER A 349 -2.34 -1.30 31.07
N PRO A 350 -1.68 -1.40 32.24
CA PRO A 350 -0.54 -2.29 32.43
C PRO A 350 -0.93 -3.79 32.38
N TYR A 351 -2.23 -4.12 32.41
CA TYR A 351 -2.72 -5.49 32.31
C TYR A 351 -2.90 -5.93 30.86
N THR A 352 -2.25 -7.03 30.46
CA THR A 352 -2.35 -7.59 29.12
C THR A 352 -3.62 -8.42 28.98
N THR A 353 -4.62 -7.87 28.29
CA THR A 353 -5.85 -8.54 27.88
C THR A 353 -6.43 -7.81 26.67
N ASP A 354 -7.28 -8.48 25.90
CA ASP A 354 -8.09 -7.87 24.85
C ASP A 354 -9.52 -7.54 25.32
N ASP A 355 -9.90 -7.96 26.53
CA ASP A 355 -11.19 -7.65 27.14
C ASP A 355 -10.99 -6.68 28.32
N PRO A 356 -11.48 -5.43 28.26
CA PRO A 356 -11.33 -4.49 29.36
C PRO A 356 -12.02 -4.95 30.66
N GLU A 357 -13.05 -5.79 30.57
CA GLU A 357 -13.77 -6.30 31.75
C GLU A 357 -12.88 -7.22 32.60
N ASP A 358 -11.89 -7.88 31.98
CA ASP A 358 -10.91 -8.74 32.64
C ASP A 358 -9.85 -7.97 33.44
N ILE A 359 -9.75 -6.65 33.28
CA ILE A 359 -8.74 -5.86 33.97
C ILE A 359 -9.08 -5.76 35.47
N PRO A 360 -8.19 -6.22 36.38
CA PRO A 360 -8.35 -6.04 37.82
C PRO A 360 -8.47 -4.56 38.19
N GLU A 361 -9.33 -4.23 39.16
CA GLU A 361 -9.65 -2.84 39.53
C GLU A 361 -8.40 -1.99 39.81
N GLU A 362 -7.41 -2.56 40.49
CA GLU A 362 -6.14 -1.92 40.83
C GLU A 362 -5.25 -1.61 39.62
N LYS A 363 -5.48 -2.29 38.49
CA LYS A 363 -4.77 -2.12 37.22
C LYS A 363 -5.54 -1.27 36.21
N ARG A 364 -6.79 -0.91 36.48
CA ARG A 364 -7.59 -0.07 35.59
C ARG A 364 -7.00 1.34 35.48
N VAL A 365 -7.11 1.90 34.28
CA VAL A 365 -6.81 3.30 34.03
C VAL A 365 -7.88 4.16 34.69
N LYS A 366 -7.48 5.07 35.57
CA LYS A 366 -8.42 5.90 36.36
C LYS A 366 -8.58 7.27 35.72
N VAL A 367 -9.81 7.77 35.64
CA VAL A 367 -10.09 9.15 35.19
C VAL A 367 -9.81 10.11 36.34
N LEU A 368 -8.97 11.13 36.10
CA LEU A 368 -8.68 12.20 37.06
C LEU A 368 -9.37 13.51 36.70
N ARG A 369 -9.41 13.83 35.40
CA ARG A 369 -10.09 15.03 34.87
C ARG A 369 -10.77 14.67 33.56
N LYS A 370 -11.90 15.32 33.28
CA LYS A 370 -12.70 15.16 32.07
C LYS A 370 -13.05 16.55 31.54
N GLY A 371 -12.80 16.77 30.26
CA GLY A 371 -13.16 18.02 29.60
C GLY A 371 -14.65 18.14 29.30
N ALA A 372 -15.10 19.38 29.08
CA ALA A 372 -16.48 19.63 28.67
C ALA A 372 -16.85 18.88 27.38
N ASN A 373 -18.01 18.23 27.37
CA ASN A 373 -18.55 17.43 26.25
C ASN A 373 -17.70 16.20 25.85
N VAL A 374 -16.70 15.83 26.65
CA VAL A 374 -15.91 14.61 26.43
C VAL A 374 -16.67 13.41 26.99
N THR A 375 -16.69 12.33 26.23
CA THR A 375 -17.19 11.03 26.70
C THR A 375 -16.01 10.17 27.13
N ILE A 376 -16.18 9.41 28.21
CA ILE A 376 -15.20 8.46 28.74
C ILE A 376 -15.72 7.04 28.50
N GLY A 377 -14.82 6.13 28.17
CA GLY A 377 -15.10 4.70 28.10
C GLY A 377 -13.84 3.87 28.26
N GLU A 378 -13.97 2.59 27.94
CA GLU A 378 -12.88 1.62 27.90
C GLU A 378 -12.74 1.08 26.47
N PHE A 379 -11.60 0.45 26.18
CA PHE A 379 -11.34 -0.19 24.88
C PHE A 379 -10.64 -1.54 25.04
N GLY A 380 -10.71 -2.37 24.00
CA GLY A 380 -10.18 -3.73 23.93
C GLY A 380 -9.89 -4.18 22.50
N ASN A 381 -9.57 -5.47 22.31
CA ASN A 381 -9.19 -6.14 21.05
C ASN A 381 -7.84 -5.73 20.43
N GLU A 382 -7.12 -4.82 21.06
CA GLU A 382 -5.80 -4.34 20.65
C GLU A 382 -4.91 -4.10 21.89
N GLY A 383 -5.01 -5.01 22.86
CA GLY A 383 -4.85 -4.64 24.27
C GLY A 383 -6.07 -3.88 24.79
N SER A 384 -6.09 -3.58 26.09
CA SER A 384 -7.23 -2.93 26.74
C SER A 384 -6.83 -1.77 27.64
N GLY A 385 -7.72 -0.80 27.81
CA GLY A 385 -7.45 0.39 28.61
C GLY A 385 -8.59 1.40 28.68
N GLY A 386 -8.27 2.61 29.12
CA GLY A 386 -9.21 3.72 29.19
C GLY A 386 -9.12 4.59 27.94
N GLN A 387 -10.27 5.05 27.45
CA GLN A 387 -10.34 5.99 26.33
C GLN A 387 -11.29 7.15 26.62
N SER A 388 -11.10 8.23 25.88
CA SER A 388 -11.94 9.41 25.91
C SER A 388 -12.08 9.97 24.50
N TRP A 389 -13.27 10.48 24.17
CA TRP A 389 -13.48 11.14 22.90
C TRP A 389 -14.36 12.37 23.00
N LEU A 390 -14.01 13.38 22.21
CA LEU A 390 -14.82 14.55 21.96
C LEU A 390 -15.40 14.44 20.54
N HIS A 391 -16.72 14.45 20.42
CA HIS A 391 -17.35 14.69 19.12
C HIS A 391 -17.06 16.13 18.72
N TYR A 392 -16.22 16.30 17.70
CA TYR A 392 -15.78 17.60 17.25
C TYR A 392 -15.68 17.60 15.73
N ASN A 393 -16.48 18.44 15.08
CA ASN A 393 -16.54 18.55 13.64
C ASN A 393 -15.32 19.29 13.07
N TRP A 394 -14.14 18.67 13.17
CA TRP A 394 -12.93 19.23 12.58
C TRP A 394 -13.10 19.42 11.07
N THR A 395 -12.48 20.45 10.52
CA THR A 395 -12.63 20.84 9.11
C THR A 395 -11.32 20.59 8.39
N ALA A 396 -11.38 19.91 7.25
CA ALA A 396 -10.22 19.71 6.40
C ALA A 396 -9.65 21.06 5.92
N GLY A 397 -8.33 21.15 5.78
CA GLY A 397 -7.62 22.39 5.48
C GLY A 397 -7.30 23.25 6.71
N THR A 398 -7.85 22.92 7.89
CA THR A 398 -7.53 23.60 9.15
C THR A 398 -6.38 22.89 9.88
N VAL A 399 -5.47 23.69 10.43
CA VAL A 399 -4.41 23.19 11.31
C VAL A 399 -4.96 23.04 12.72
N TYR A 400 -4.96 21.81 13.25
CA TYR A 400 -5.27 21.52 14.64
C TYR A 400 -4.00 21.23 15.42
N LYS A 401 -4.02 21.49 16.72
CA LYS A 401 -2.86 21.28 17.61
C LYS A 401 -3.24 20.33 18.73
N ALA A 402 -2.31 19.46 19.11
CA ALA A 402 -2.48 18.60 20.26
C ALA A 402 -1.25 18.70 21.16
N LEU A 403 -1.51 18.63 22.46
CA LEU A 403 -0.51 18.64 23.51
C LEU A 403 -0.83 17.49 24.47
N VAL A 404 0.10 16.57 24.65
CA VAL A 404 -0.02 15.49 25.64
C VAL A 404 1.04 15.69 26.71
N ARG A 405 0.61 15.61 27.97
CA ARG A 405 1.48 15.57 29.15
C ARG A 405 1.61 14.13 29.64
N VAL A 406 2.82 13.72 30.00
CA VAL A 406 3.12 12.47 30.71
C VAL A 406 3.98 12.81 31.93
N LYS A 407 3.46 12.56 33.12
CA LYS A 407 4.13 12.90 34.38
C LYS A 407 3.95 11.80 35.44
N PRO A 408 5.03 11.28 36.03
CA PRO A 408 4.93 10.35 37.15
C PRO A 408 4.34 11.07 38.37
N ASP A 409 3.46 10.41 39.12
CA ASP A 409 2.79 10.99 40.29
C ASP A 409 3.62 10.90 41.58
N GLY A 410 4.73 10.16 41.55
CA GLY A 410 5.58 9.89 42.71
C GLY A 410 5.08 8.77 43.63
N ASN A 411 3.92 8.19 43.34
CA ASN A 411 3.21 7.17 44.13
C ASN A 411 2.99 5.86 43.36
N GLY A 412 3.77 5.62 42.30
CA GLY A 412 3.73 4.38 41.51
C GLY A 412 2.75 4.40 40.33
N SER A 413 2.16 5.56 40.01
CA SER A 413 1.36 5.77 38.80
C SER A 413 1.98 6.85 37.90
N THR A 414 1.53 6.89 36.66
CA THR A 414 1.85 7.97 35.72
C THR A 414 0.57 8.59 35.21
N VAL A 415 0.53 9.92 35.21
CA VAL A 415 -0.62 10.71 34.75
C VAL A 415 -0.39 11.15 33.31
N TYR A 416 -1.40 10.90 32.49
CA TYR A 416 -1.45 11.24 31.07
C TYR A 416 -2.58 12.24 30.86
N THR A 417 -2.28 13.43 30.34
CA THR A 417 -3.30 14.46 30.10
C THR A 417 -3.26 14.93 28.65
N GLY A 418 -4.38 14.80 27.94
CA GLY A 418 -4.53 15.22 26.55
C GLY A 418 -5.26 16.56 26.41
N TYR A 419 -4.70 17.47 25.63
CA TYR A 419 -5.30 18.76 25.28
C TYR A 419 -5.37 18.93 23.76
N PHE A 420 -6.47 19.51 23.28
CA PHE A 420 -6.72 19.75 21.86
C PHE A 420 -7.00 21.24 21.64
N TYR A 421 -6.28 21.86 20.71
CA TYR A 421 -6.48 23.26 20.36
C TYR A 421 -7.36 23.38 19.12
N ALA A 422 -8.49 24.06 19.28
CA ALA A 422 -9.41 24.41 18.21
C ALA A 422 -10.21 25.65 18.57
N ASP A 423 -10.77 26.34 17.57
CA ASP A 423 -11.58 27.55 17.76
C ASP A 423 -10.90 28.66 18.60
N GLY A 424 -9.57 28.73 18.55
CA GLY A 424 -8.80 29.74 19.29
C GLY A 424 -8.52 29.39 20.75
N GLU A 425 -8.96 28.23 21.25
CA GLU A 425 -8.80 27.83 22.66
C GLU A 425 -8.28 26.40 22.82
N TRP A 426 -7.64 26.14 23.97
CA TRP A 426 -7.26 24.79 24.38
C TRP A 426 -8.42 24.13 25.12
N LYS A 427 -8.78 22.92 24.70
CA LYS A 427 -9.79 22.07 25.31
C LYS A 427 -9.10 20.91 26.01
N LEU A 428 -9.41 20.68 27.28
CA LEU A 428 -9.06 19.43 27.96
C LEU A 428 -9.85 18.28 27.28
N ILE A 429 -9.19 17.17 26.97
CA ILE A 429 -9.87 15.94 26.58
C ILE A 429 -10.09 15.10 27.83
N ALA A 430 -9.03 14.50 28.35
CA ALA A 430 -9.07 13.83 29.65
C ALA A 430 -7.69 13.84 30.32
N SER A 431 -7.69 13.56 31.62
CA SER A 431 -6.51 13.19 32.37
C SER A 431 -6.73 11.80 32.95
N PHE A 432 -5.84 10.86 32.62
CA PHE A 432 -5.87 9.48 33.06
C PHE A 432 -4.69 9.16 33.96
N SER A 433 -4.89 8.34 34.99
CA SER A 433 -3.83 7.76 35.81
C SER A 433 -3.66 6.30 35.44
N ARG A 434 -2.47 5.94 34.95
CA ARG A 434 -2.09 4.55 34.70
C ARG A 434 -1.32 4.01 35.91
N PRO A 435 -1.86 3.00 36.62
CA PRO A 435 -1.18 2.39 37.77
C PRO A 435 0.06 1.59 37.32
N GLU A 436 0.87 1.16 38.29
CA GLU A 436 2.08 0.33 38.08
C GLU A 436 3.04 0.91 37.02
N THR A 437 3.11 2.24 36.94
CA THR A 437 3.85 2.95 35.89
C THR A 437 4.56 4.14 36.48
N ASN A 438 5.86 4.28 36.22
CA ASN A 438 6.64 5.43 36.67
C ASN A 438 7.51 5.94 35.53
N THR A 439 6.93 6.76 34.64
CA THR A 439 7.63 7.26 33.45
C THR A 439 7.33 8.70 33.15
N TRP A 440 8.30 9.35 32.50
CA TRP A 440 8.13 10.56 31.73
C TRP A 440 7.73 10.21 30.29
N TYR A 441 7.49 11.22 29.46
CA TYR A 441 7.11 11.02 28.06
C TYR A 441 8.17 10.18 27.34
N LYS A 442 7.73 9.08 26.73
CA LYS A 442 8.54 8.21 25.88
C LYS A 442 7.76 7.81 24.65
N GLY A 443 8.50 7.50 23.58
CA GLY A 443 7.94 7.02 22.33
C GLY A 443 7.02 8.07 21.72
N ALA A 444 7.52 9.26 21.42
CA ALA A 444 6.76 10.24 20.66
C ALA A 444 6.59 9.74 19.21
N TYR A 445 5.35 9.52 18.77
CA TYR A 445 5.04 9.12 17.40
C TYR A 445 3.73 9.74 16.88
N SER A 446 3.53 9.66 15.57
CA SER A 446 2.27 9.91 14.87
C SER A 446 2.00 8.76 13.91
N PHE A 447 0.75 8.53 13.52
CA PHE A 447 0.44 7.55 12.48
C PHE A 447 -0.73 7.94 11.60
N LEU A 448 -0.81 7.28 10.45
CA LEU A 448 -1.96 7.31 9.55
C LEU A 448 -2.48 5.88 9.40
N GLU A 449 -3.73 5.67 9.79
CA GLU A 449 -4.37 4.36 9.79
C GLU A 449 -5.70 4.40 9.03
N ASN A 450 -5.99 3.30 8.34
CA ASN A 450 -7.32 2.96 7.85
C ASN A 450 -7.89 1.81 8.69
N PHE A 451 -9.11 1.96 9.19
CA PHE A 451 -9.79 0.93 9.98
C PHE A 451 -10.96 0.24 9.27
N ASP A 452 -11.13 0.45 7.95
CA ASP A 452 -12.11 -0.28 7.14
C ASP A 452 -11.49 -0.80 5.83
N PRO A 453 -11.43 -2.13 5.60
CA PRO A 453 -10.97 -2.72 4.34
C PRO A 453 -11.58 -2.09 3.08
N ILE A 454 -12.87 -1.76 3.10
CA ILE A 454 -13.59 -1.28 1.91
C ILE A 454 -13.03 0.07 1.45
N ASN A 455 -12.51 0.86 2.38
CA ASN A 455 -11.96 2.19 2.11
C ASN A 455 -10.45 2.16 1.87
N SER A 456 -9.78 1.01 1.87
CA SER A 456 -8.33 0.93 1.64
C SER A 456 -7.91 1.12 0.18
N ILE A 457 -8.87 1.15 -0.76
CA ILE A 457 -8.69 1.47 -2.18
C ILE A 457 -8.55 2.97 -2.46
N TYR A 458 -8.69 3.82 -1.43
CA TYR A 458 -8.52 5.26 -1.55
C TYR A 458 -7.21 5.69 -0.86
N PRO A 459 -6.31 6.39 -1.56
CA PRO A 459 -5.07 6.88 -0.97
C PRO A 459 -5.38 7.94 0.09
N ARG A 460 -4.53 8.00 1.11
CA ARG A 460 -4.63 8.99 2.20
C ARG A 460 -3.29 9.63 2.43
N SER A 461 -3.32 10.88 2.86
CA SER A 461 -2.15 11.65 3.26
C SER A 461 -2.46 12.59 4.41
N VAL A 462 -1.45 12.85 5.23
CA VAL A 462 -1.53 13.80 6.35
C VAL A 462 -0.18 14.45 6.58
N LEU A 463 -0.21 15.74 6.90
CA LEU A 463 0.96 16.53 7.25
C LEU A 463 0.98 16.78 8.77
N TYR A 464 2.07 16.38 9.42
CA TYR A 464 2.36 16.68 10.82
C TYR A 464 3.44 17.75 10.94
N LYS A 465 3.18 18.82 11.68
CA LYS A 465 4.05 20.02 11.71
C LYS A 465 4.45 20.40 13.14
N ASN A 466 5.52 21.21 13.21
CA ASN A 466 5.90 21.97 14.38
C ASN A 466 6.02 21.12 15.66
N GLN A 467 6.76 20.02 15.59
CA GLN A 467 6.93 19.13 16.75
C GLN A 467 7.84 19.78 17.81
N TRP A 468 7.38 19.80 19.06
CA TRP A 468 8.15 20.29 20.20
C TRP A 468 7.94 19.39 21.41
N MET A 469 8.99 19.20 22.21
CA MET A 469 8.87 18.58 23.53
C MET A 469 9.31 19.55 24.61
N ARG A 470 8.56 19.63 25.71
CA ARG A 470 8.97 20.39 26.88
C ARG A 470 9.53 19.44 27.93
N LEU A 471 10.75 19.71 28.37
CA LEU A 471 11.38 18.97 29.45
C LEU A 471 10.76 19.34 30.80
N ALA A 472 10.87 18.44 31.78
CA ALA A 472 10.48 18.68 33.18
C ALA A 472 11.28 19.85 33.81
N SER A 473 12.44 20.19 33.26
CA SER A 473 13.22 21.40 33.63
C SER A 473 12.56 22.71 33.18
N GLY A 474 11.55 22.63 32.30
CA GLY A 474 10.83 23.75 31.73
C GLY A 474 11.28 24.18 30.33
N GLU A 475 12.36 23.59 29.83
CA GLU A 475 12.94 23.93 28.53
C GLU A 475 12.15 23.29 27.37
N TRP A 476 11.83 24.08 26.34
CA TRP A 476 11.28 23.60 25.07
C TRP A 476 12.40 23.17 24.12
N LYS A 477 12.26 21.99 23.53
CA LYS A 477 13.17 21.42 22.53
C LYS A 477 12.42 21.16 21.24
N GLU A 478 12.88 21.75 20.15
CA GLU A 478 12.32 21.49 18.84
C GLU A 478 12.70 20.10 18.36
N ILE A 479 11.74 19.39 17.76
CA ILE A 479 11.99 18.08 17.16
C ILE A 479 11.97 18.21 15.64
N THR A 480 13.14 17.98 15.03
CA THR A 480 13.36 18.11 13.58
C THR A 480 13.64 16.78 12.89
N GLY A 481 13.88 15.70 13.64
CA GLY A 481 14.15 14.37 13.11
C GLY A 481 12.98 13.41 13.36
N ALA A 482 12.66 12.58 12.35
CA ALA A 482 11.67 11.51 12.47
C ALA A 482 12.10 10.29 11.68
N LYS A 483 11.84 9.10 12.22
CA LYS A 483 12.03 7.81 11.55
C LYS A 483 10.71 7.33 10.97
N PHE A 484 10.68 7.01 9.69
CA PHE A 484 9.53 6.40 9.03
C PHE A 484 9.41 4.93 9.43
N SER A 485 8.20 4.44 9.61
CA SER A 485 7.92 3.01 9.75
C SER A 485 6.52 2.65 9.27
N CYS A 486 6.29 1.37 9.03
CA CYS A 486 5.00 0.77 8.71
C CYS A 486 4.68 -0.38 9.69
N ASP A 487 3.41 -0.77 9.73
CA ASP A 487 2.94 -1.94 10.49
C ASP A 487 3.40 -3.26 9.85
N ASP A 488 2.99 -4.39 10.44
CA ASP A 488 3.39 -5.71 9.95
C ASP A 488 2.89 -6.02 8.53
N THR A 489 1.73 -5.48 8.13
CA THR A 489 1.21 -5.61 6.76
C THR A 489 2.19 -5.04 5.74
N GLY A 490 2.75 -3.86 6.03
CA GLY A 490 3.75 -3.22 5.18
C GLY A 490 5.12 -3.89 5.29
N ARG A 491 5.56 -4.19 6.52
CA ARG A 491 6.87 -4.83 6.76
C ARG A 491 7.00 -6.21 6.13
N SER A 492 5.89 -6.97 6.07
CA SER A 492 5.82 -8.26 5.38
C SER A 492 5.72 -8.14 3.86
N GLY A 493 5.63 -6.92 3.31
CA GLY A 493 5.53 -6.68 1.88
C GLY A 493 4.22 -7.18 1.27
N LEU A 494 3.14 -7.29 2.05
CA LEU A 494 1.82 -7.71 1.55
C LEU A 494 1.07 -6.55 0.91
N ARG A 495 1.29 -5.35 1.46
CA ARG A 495 0.89 -4.05 0.91
C ARG A 495 2.15 -3.21 0.78
N TYR A 496 2.27 -2.49 -0.32
CA TYR A 496 3.49 -1.79 -0.72
C TYR A 496 3.24 -0.33 -1.12
N ASP A 497 1.99 0.13 -0.93
CA ASP A 497 1.46 1.45 -1.25
C ASP A 497 1.55 2.40 -0.05
N TYR A 498 2.77 2.75 0.36
CA TYR A 498 3.01 3.60 1.52
C TYR A 498 4.30 4.41 1.42
N SER A 499 4.30 5.66 1.90
CA SER A 499 5.51 6.49 1.90
C SER A 499 5.54 7.53 3.02
N GLY A 500 6.75 8.01 3.29
CA GLY A 500 7.03 9.14 4.16
C GLY A 500 7.85 10.19 3.43
N SER A 501 7.58 11.47 3.65
CA SER A 501 8.38 12.56 3.08
C SER A 501 8.39 13.81 3.96
N VAL A 502 9.19 14.80 3.60
CA VAL A 502 9.21 16.12 4.25
C VAL A 502 8.59 17.13 3.29
N ASP A 503 7.57 17.85 3.76
CA ASP A 503 7.07 19.04 3.10
C ASP A 503 7.92 20.24 3.54
N GLN A 504 8.88 20.62 2.69
CA GLN A 504 9.79 21.73 2.97
C GLN A 504 9.07 23.09 2.96
N ALA A 505 8.04 23.25 2.12
CA ALA A 505 7.30 24.51 2.01
C ALA A 505 6.50 24.80 3.28
N ASN A 506 5.94 23.75 3.88
CA ASN A 506 5.17 23.87 5.12
C ASN A 506 5.98 23.56 6.38
N GLY A 507 7.19 23.02 6.26
CA GLY A 507 8.06 22.68 7.39
C GLY A 507 7.53 21.52 8.25
N GLY A 508 7.15 20.41 7.62
CA GLY A 508 6.58 19.26 8.35
C GLY A 508 6.81 17.91 7.66
N PHE A 509 6.34 16.85 8.31
CA PHE A 509 6.46 15.47 7.84
C PHE A 509 5.13 14.96 7.28
N VAL A 510 5.18 14.33 6.11
CA VAL A 510 4.00 13.79 5.42
C VAL A 510 4.00 12.28 5.51
N LEU A 511 2.89 11.70 5.96
CA LEU A 511 2.61 10.28 5.75
C LEU A 511 1.66 10.12 4.56
N LYS A 512 1.88 9.05 3.79
CA LYS A 512 0.95 8.57 2.76
C LYS A 512 0.81 7.06 2.86
N SER A 513 -0.40 6.56 2.66
CA SER A 513 -0.66 5.12 2.55
C SER A 513 -1.96 4.86 1.80
N PHE A 514 -2.21 3.58 1.48
CA PHE A 514 -3.42 3.05 0.86
C PHE A 514 -3.60 3.46 -0.60
N GLY A 515 -4.68 3.00 -1.23
CA GLY A 515 -5.03 3.38 -2.58
C GLY A 515 -4.32 2.61 -3.69
N PHE A 516 -3.44 1.66 -3.34
CA PHE A 516 -2.64 0.91 -4.30
C PHE A 516 -1.81 1.84 -5.22
N THR A 517 -1.25 2.91 -4.62
CA THR A 517 -0.32 3.82 -5.29
C THR A 517 1.07 3.19 -5.41
N ASP A 518 1.87 3.68 -6.36
CA ASP A 518 3.27 3.26 -6.51
C ASP A 518 4.23 3.96 -5.52
N ASP A 519 3.72 4.82 -4.63
CA ASP A 519 4.52 5.51 -3.61
C ASP A 519 5.10 4.51 -2.61
N HIS A 520 6.43 4.48 -2.47
CA HIS A 520 7.14 3.62 -1.50
C HIS A 520 8.19 4.39 -0.69
N THR A 521 8.39 4.03 0.59
CA THR A 521 9.56 4.45 1.38
C THR A 521 10.01 3.31 2.27
N ASP A 522 11.31 3.04 2.26
CA ASP A 522 11.87 1.94 3.04
C ASP A 522 11.64 2.15 4.55
N TYR A 523 11.25 1.07 5.21
CA TYR A 523 11.10 1.03 6.67
C TYR A 523 12.39 1.48 7.37
N GLY A 524 12.26 2.36 8.36
CA GLY A 524 13.39 2.83 9.16
C GLY A 524 14.14 4.03 8.57
N THR A 525 13.73 4.52 7.39
CA THR A 525 14.32 5.72 6.78
C THR A 525 14.20 6.93 7.73
N MET A 526 15.31 7.63 7.93
CA MET A 526 15.36 8.86 8.73
C MET A 526 15.11 10.07 7.86
N PHE A 527 14.26 10.97 8.34
CA PHE A 527 13.95 12.24 7.71
C PHE A 527 14.26 13.39 8.66
N THR A 528 14.62 14.54 8.09
CA THR A 528 14.88 15.77 8.85
C THR A 528 14.20 16.95 8.17
N ARG A 529 13.39 17.69 8.92
CA ARG A 529 12.82 18.97 8.48
C ARG A 529 13.68 20.13 8.94
N SER A 530 13.58 21.28 8.27
CA SER A 530 14.18 22.53 8.75
C SER A 530 13.62 22.92 10.12
N SER A 531 14.48 23.50 10.97
CA SER A 531 14.11 24.09 12.25
C SER A 531 13.31 25.38 12.04
N GLY A 532 12.20 25.51 12.76
CA GLY A 532 11.41 26.75 12.84
C GLY A 532 11.83 27.64 14.00
N GLY A 533 12.50 27.10 15.03
CA GLY A 533 13.15 27.83 16.11
C GLY A 533 12.23 28.53 17.12
N THR A 534 10.93 28.61 16.85
CA THR A 534 9.95 29.26 17.73
C THR A 534 9.11 28.21 18.45
N ALA A 535 9.31 28.11 19.77
CA ALA A 535 8.52 27.23 20.62
C ALA A 535 7.03 27.66 20.63
N PRO A 536 6.09 26.72 20.84
CA PRO A 536 4.68 27.07 20.94
C PRO A 536 4.44 27.94 22.18
N ASP A 537 3.72 29.04 21.99
CA ASP A 537 3.28 29.93 23.07
C ASP A 537 2.02 29.33 23.74
N ILE A 538 2.21 28.70 24.90
CA ILE A 538 1.17 27.98 25.64
C ILE A 538 1.27 28.36 27.11
N ASP A 539 0.18 28.91 27.65
CA ASP A 539 -0.01 29.09 29.09
C ASP A 539 -0.36 27.74 29.74
N LEU A 540 0.67 27.02 30.19
CA LEU A 540 0.51 25.68 30.79
C LEU A 540 -0.25 25.74 32.12
N ASP A 541 -0.12 26.83 32.88
CA ASP A 541 -0.84 27.00 34.14
C ASP A 541 -2.33 27.15 33.86
N ALA A 542 -2.72 27.87 32.80
CA ALA A 542 -4.10 27.93 32.36
C ALA A 542 -4.65 26.55 31.95
N LEU A 543 -3.85 25.70 31.28
CA LEU A 543 -4.26 24.34 30.91
C LEU A 543 -4.54 23.45 32.14
N GLU A 544 -3.66 23.52 33.14
CA GLU A 544 -3.83 22.78 34.39
C GLU A 544 -5.08 23.24 35.17
N ASN A 545 -5.47 24.50 35.00
CA ASN A 545 -6.65 25.10 35.64
C ASN A 545 -7.96 24.94 34.84
N ILE A 546 -7.96 24.32 33.65
CA ILE A 546 -9.22 24.01 32.94
C ILE A 546 -10.10 23.12 33.86
N PRO A 547 -11.34 23.54 34.19
CA PRO A 547 -12.20 22.78 35.09
C PRO A 547 -12.47 21.37 34.57
N SER A 548 -12.45 20.38 35.48
CA SER A 548 -13.02 19.07 35.19
C SER A 548 -14.53 19.14 35.31
N VAL A 549 -15.25 18.48 34.41
CA VAL A 549 -16.69 18.23 34.54
C VAL A 549 -16.94 16.81 35.03
N GLU A 550 -18.13 16.55 35.58
CA GLU A 550 -18.60 15.21 35.94
C GLU A 550 -18.87 14.34 34.71
#